data_AF-A0A661T2F6-F1
#
_entry.id   AF-A0A661T2F6-F1
#
_cell.length_a   1.000
_cell.length_b   1.000
_cell.length_c   1.000
_cell.angle_alpha   90.00
_cell.angle_beta   90.00
_cell.angle_gamma   90.00
#
_symmetry.space_group_name_H-M   'P 1'
#
loop_
_entity.id
_entity.type
_entity.pdbx_description
1 polymer ?
#
loop_
_entity_poly.entity_id
_entity_poly.type
_entity_poly.pdbx_seq_one_letter_code
_entity_poly.pdbx_strand_id
1 'polypeptide(L)'
;MRFRVFPLLAAAVLLSGAAVSAQSRPDAFGNAIFSPGVLKPTDSVLKVHVGDRAPDFTLPAVSGGRVSLRQFLGRKNVVISFIPAAWTP
;
A
#
# COMPACT_ATOMS: atom_id res chain seq x y z
N MET A 1 -30.43 -50.82 8.49
CA MET A 1 -30.89 -49.42 8.53
C MET A 1 -29.70 -48.52 8.84
N ARG A 2 -28.90 -48.21 7.83
CA ARG A 2 -27.78 -47.26 7.82
C ARG A 2 -28.02 -46.37 6.60
N PHE A 3 -27.48 -45.16 6.56
CA PHE A 3 -27.80 -44.06 5.63
C PHE A 3 -28.90 -43.13 6.15
N ARG A 4 -28.48 -42.09 6.89
CA ARG A 4 -29.17 -40.77 6.92
C ARG A 4 -28.47 -39.66 7.72
N VAL A 5 -27.26 -39.87 8.23
CA VAL A 5 -26.54 -38.84 9.03
C VAL A 5 -25.41 -38.14 8.27
N PHE A 6 -24.93 -38.71 7.16
CA PHE A 6 -23.81 -38.16 6.39
C PHE A 6 -24.06 -36.84 5.63
N PRO A 7 -25.25 -36.58 5.02
CA PRO A 7 -25.44 -35.35 4.25
C PRO A 7 -25.65 -34.11 5.14
N LEU A 8 -26.09 -34.30 6.39
CA LEU A 8 -26.28 -33.22 7.37
C LEU A 8 -24.93 -32.67 7.88
N LEU A 9 -23.92 -33.51 8.04
CA LEU A 9 -22.56 -33.05 8.39
C LEU A 9 -21.89 -32.29 7.24
N ALA A 10 -22.09 -32.72 5.99
CA ALA A 10 -21.52 -32.03 4.83
C ALA A 10 -22.10 -30.62 4.62
N ALA A 11 -23.40 -30.44 4.86
CA ALA A 11 -24.05 -29.12 4.77
C ALA A 11 -23.59 -28.16 5.88
N ALA A 12 -23.32 -28.64 7.09
CA ALA A 12 -22.81 -27.82 8.19
C ALA A 12 -21.37 -27.33 7.94
N VAL A 13 -20.55 -28.13 7.27
CA VAL A 13 -19.17 -27.74 6.88
C VAL A 13 -19.18 -26.70 5.77
N LEU A 14 -20.11 -26.78 4.81
CA LEU A 14 -20.23 -25.81 3.71
C LEU A 14 -20.81 -24.45 4.15
N LEU A 15 -21.67 -24.39 5.18
CA LEU A 15 -22.17 -23.12 5.73
C LEU A 15 -21.15 -22.36 6.58
N SER A 16 -20.04 -22.96 6.96
CA SER A 16 -18.99 -22.30 7.77
C SER A 16 -17.98 -21.50 6.92
N GLY A 17 -18.04 -21.61 5.58
CA GLY A 17 -17.08 -20.99 4.66
C GLY A 17 -17.38 -19.55 4.23
N ALA A 18 -18.54 -18.99 4.59
CA ALA A 18 -19.04 -17.72 4.05
C ALA A 18 -18.94 -16.55 5.02
N ALA A 19 -17.77 -16.33 5.63
CA ALA A 19 -17.46 -15.07 6.32
C ALA A 19 -15.96 -14.83 6.41
N VAL A 20 -15.23 -14.91 5.28
CA VAL A 20 -13.94 -14.21 5.22
C VAL A 20 -14.25 -12.73 5.02
N SER A 21 -14.64 -12.08 6.11
CA SER A 21 -14.62 -10.63 6.18
C SER A 21 -13.15 -10.22 6.03
N ALA A 22 -12.80 -9.63 4.89
CA ALA A 22 -11.52 -8.96 4.66
C ALA A 22 -11.46 -7.69 5.52
N GLN A 23 -11.47 -7.88 6.83
CA GLN A 23 -11.23 -6.82 7.79
C GLN A 23 -9.73 -6.55 7.75
N SER A 24 -9.37 -5.31 7.41
CA SER A 24 -8.05 -4.77 7.68
C SER A 24 -7.75 -4.99 9.16
N ARG A 25 -6.86 -5.93 9.45
CA ARG A 25 -6.46 -6.27 10.82
C ARG A 25 -5.29 -5.35 11.15
N PRO A 26 -5.49 -4.23 11.88
CA PRO A 26 -4.43 -3.26 12.12
C PRO A 26 -3.19 -3.91 12.78
N ASP A 27 -3.41 -4.95 13.59
CA ASP A 27 -2.37 -5.73 14.25
C ASP A 27 -1.53 -6.60 13.29
N ALA A 28 -2.04 -6.92 12.09
CA ALA A 28 -1.32 -7.76 11.13
C ALA A 28 -0.09 -7.07 10.54
N PHE A 29 0.00 -5.74 10.66
CA PHE A 29 1.11 -4.96 10.14
C PHE A 29 2.17 -4.67 11.19
N GLY A 30 1.96 -5.01 12.48
CA GLY A 30 2.93 -4.82 13.56
C GLY A 30 3.71 -3.51 13.44
N ASN A 31 5.03 -3.62 13.28
CA ASN A 31 5.97 -2.49 13.18
C ASN A 31 6.06 -1.89 11.76
N ALA A 32 5.34 -2.43 10.78
CA ALA A 32 5.41 -2.02 9.38
C ALA A 32 4.59 -0.76 9.08
N ILE A 33 3.69 -0.35 9.99
CA ILE A 33 3.01 0.93 9.89
C ILE A 33 3.91 2.01 10.48
N PHE A 34 4.32 2.95 9.63
CA PHE A 34 5.09 4.11 10.06
C PHE A 34 4.24 4.98 10.98
N SER A 35 4.67 5.15 12.24
CA SER A 35 4.03 6.06 13.19
C SER A 35 4.79 7.39 13.22
N PRO A 36 4.23 8.47 12.64
CA PRO A 36 4.86 9.78 12.65
C PRO A 36 4.83 10.46 14.03
N GLY A 37 4.08 9.90 15.00
CA GLY A 37 3.76 10.58 16.25
C GLY A 37 2.78 11.75 16.06
N VAL A 38 2.69 12.63 17.05
CA VAL A 38 1.89 13.85 16.96
C VAL A 38 2.72 14.92 16.26
N LEU A 39 2.42 15.18 14.98
CA LEU A 39 3.05 16.25 14.21
C LEU A 39 2.15 17.49 14.20
N LYS A 40 2.77 18.68 14.25
CA LYS A 40 2.04 19.94 14.02
C LYS A 40 1.57 19.98 12.55
N PRO A 41 0.29 20.29 12.27
CA PRO A 41 -0.16 20.54 10.91
C PRO A 41 0.73 21.60 10.26
N THR A 42 1.30 21.26 9.12
CA THR A 42 2.19 22.14 8.36
C THR A 42 1.72 22.12 6.92
N ASP A 43 1.33 23.28 6.41
CA ASP A 43 0.88 23.38 5.03
C ASP A 43 2.05 23.21 4.07
N SER A 44 1.77 22.58 2.93
CA SER A 44 2.75 22.49 1.85
C SER A 44 2.98 23.87 1.24
N VAL A 45 4.26 24.23 1.06
CA VAL A 45 4.66 25.44 0.34
C VAL A 45 5.03 25.06 -1.09
N LEU A 46 4.42 25.72 -2.07
CA LEU A 46 4.74 25.49 -3.48
C LEU A 46 6.17 25.97 -3.77
N LYS A 47 7.04 25.04 -4.17
CA LYS A 47 8.46 25.30 -4.50
C LYS A 47 8.80 25.14 -5.98
N VAL A 48 7.82 24.81 -6.82
CA VAL A 48 8.03 24.47 -8.23
C VAL A 48 7.00 25.18 -9.10
N HIS A 49 7.41 25.52 -10.32
CA HIS A 49 6.55 26.12 -11.33
C HIS A 49 6.66 25.38 -12.66
N VAL A 50 5.66 25.54 -13.53
CA VAL A 50 5.69 24.95 -14.88
C VAL A 50 6.84 25.55 -15.67
N GLY A 51 7.62 24.69 -16.32
CA GLY A 51 8.83 25.08 -17.07
C GLY A 51 10.11 24.97 -16.24
N ASP A 52 10.02 24.94 -14.90
CA ASP A 52 11.18 24.70 -14.06
C ASP A 52 11.74 23.29 -14.32
N ARG A 53 13.07 23.19 -14.32
CA ARG A 53 13.73 21.90 -14.32
C ARG A 53 13.41 21.18 -13.02
N ALA A 54 12.80 20.00 -13.11
CA ALA A 54 12.52 19.16 -11.95
C ALA A 54 13.82 18.89 -11.15
N PRO A 55 13.82 19.12 -9.82
CA PRO A 55 14.97 18.79 -8.96
C PRO A 55 15.30 17.31 -9.05
N ASP A 56 16.59 17.01 -9.23
CA ASP A 56 17.03 15.62 -9.29
C ASP A 56 17.05 15.00 -7.89
N PHE A 57 16.79 13.70 -7.84
CA PHE A 57 16.90 12.90 -6.63
C PHE A 57 17.40 11.52 -6.99
N THR A 58 17.94 10.80 -6.00
CA THR A 58 18.22 9.38 -6.11
C THR A 58 17.70 8.66 -4.88
N LEU A 59 16.80 7.72 -5.07
CA LEU A 59 16.12 7.00 -3.99
C LEU A 59 16.30 5.48 -4.15
N PRO A 60 16.28 4.72 -3.03
CA PRO A 60 16.24 3.27 -3.10
C PRO A 60 14.94 2.80 -3.76
N ALA A 61 15.04 1.77 -4.60
CA ALA A 61 13.88 1.12 -5.19
C ALA A 61 13.43 -0.08 -4.36
N VAL A 62 12.13 -0.39 -4.39
CA VAL A 62 11.56 -1.57 -3.73
C VAL A 62 12.12 -2.89 -4.28
N SER A 63 12.49 -2.91 -5.56
CA SER A 63 13.16 -4.04 -6.22
C SER A 63 14.63 -4.21 -5.83
N GLY A 64 15.16 -3.33 -4.97
CA GLY A 64 16.59 -3.18 -4.74
C GLY A 64 17.24 -2.23 -5.74
N GLY A 65 18.46 -1.77 -5.39
CA GLY A 65 19.19 -0.77 -6.17
C GLY A 65 18.71 0.67 -5.94
N ARG A 66 19.10 1.57 -6.85
CA ARG A 66 18.80 3.01 -6.77
C ARG A 66 18.24 3.53 -8.08
N VAL A 67 17.24 4.39 -7.99
CA VAL A 67 16.63 5.08 -9.14
C VAL A 67 16.89 6.57 -9.01
N SER A 68 17.38 7.18 -10.10
CA SER A 68 17.58 8.63 -10.18
C SER A 68 16.67 9.25 -11.22
N LEU A 69 16.11 10.43 -10.95
CA LEU A 69 15.23 11.11 -11.91
C LEU A 69 15.95 11.39 -13.24
N ARG A 70 17.23 11.79 -13.19
CA ARG A 70 18.06 12.02 -14.39
C ARG A 70 18.16 10.82 -15.34
N GLN A 71 17.94 9.59 -14.90
CA GLN A 71 18.00 8.39 -15.77
C GLN A 71 16.93 8.40 -16.89
N PHE A 72 15.87 9.19 -16.70
CA PHE A 72 14.75 9.32 -17.65
C PHE A 72 14.79 10.59 -18.49
N LEU A 73 15.71 11.51 -18.22
CA LEU A 73 15.80 12.81 -18.89
C LEU A 73 16.01 12.62 -20.40
N GLY A 74 15.15 13.25 -21.21
CA GLY A 74 15.19 13.16 -22.67
C GLY A 74 14.78 11.79 -23.24
N ARG A 75 14.33 10.86 -22.40
CA ARG A 75 13.99 9.48 -22.80
C ARG A 75 12.52 9.16 -22.61
N LYS A 76 11.91 9.64 -21.51
CA LYS A 76 10.51 9.38 -21.15
C LYS A 76 9.91 10.58 -20.43
N ASN A 77 8.58 10.71 -20.53
CA ASN A 77 7.82 11.53 -19.60
C ASN A 77 7.75 10.83 -18.24
N VAL A 78 7.81 11.59 -17.15
CA VAL A 78 7.83 11.05 -15.78
C VAL A 78 6.73 11.73 -14.97
N VAL A 79 5.95 10.93 -14.24
CA VAL A 79 4.97 11.39 -13.25
C VAL A 79 5.50 11.03 -11.87
N ILE A 80 5.49 12.00 -10.94
CA ILE A 80 5.96 11.82 -9.56
C ILE A 80 4.76 11.99 -8.63
N SER A 81 4.54 11.00 -7.76
CA SER A 81 3.53 11.05 -6.71
C SER A 81 4.20 10.90 -5.35
N PHE A 82 3.85 11.77 -4.40
CA PHE A 82 4.32 11.72 -3.02
C PHE A 82 3.22 11.12 -2.15
N ILE A 83 3.48 9.96 -1.56
CA ILE A 83 2.57 9.30 -0.63
C ILE A 83 3.14 9.44 0.78
N PRO A 84 2.40 9.96 1.78
CA PRO A 84 2.92 10.23 3.13
C PRO A 84 3.50 9.00 3.82
N ALA A 85 2.81 7.87 3.72
CA ALA A 85 3.28 6.57 4.20
C ALA A 85 2.53 5.45 3.47
N ALA A 86 3.08 4.23 3.53
CA ALA A 86 2.35 3.07 3.05
C ALA A 86 1.09 2.86 3.91
N TRP A 87 -0.01 2.44 3.27
CA TRP A 87 -1.26 2.02 3.93
C TRP A 87 -2.02 3.13 4.69
N THR A 88 -1.82 4.40 4.33
CA THR A 88 -2.70 5.50 4.77
C THR A 88 -3.97 5.53 3.88
N PRO A 89 -5.20 5.57 4.45
CA PRO A 89 -6.43 5.76 3.66
C PRO A 89 -6.47 7.13 2.97
#